data_AF-A0A432F7Z3-F1
#
_entry.id   AF-A0A432F7Z3-F1
#
_cell.length_a   1.000
_cell.length_b   1.000
_cell.length_c   1.000
_cell.angle_alpha   90.00
_cell.angle_beta   90.00
_cell.angle_gamma   90.00
#
_symmetry.space_group_name_H-M   'P 1'
#
loop_
_entity.id
_entity.type
_entity.pdbx_description
1 polymer ?
#
loop_
_entity_poly.entity_id
_entity_poly.type
_entity_poly.pdbx_seq_one_letter_code
_entity_poly.pdbx_strand_id
1 'polypeptide(L)'
;MIPKIKRTITSLLPVDDSREGECNGCGDCCKLPFRCAFLKESAKGRYTCSIYKVRPPNCRKFPRSRKQWETVKENCGYSFPDVGIRVEN
;
A
#
# COMPACT_ATOMS: atom_id res chain seq x y z
N MET A 1 -0.40 9.51 25.27
CA MET A 1 -1.65 9.76 24.49
C MET A 1 -1.40 10.35 23.09
N ILE A 2 -0.24 10.97 22.83
CA ILE A 2 0.15 11.60 21.56
C ILE A 2 0.32 10.63 20.34
N PRO A 3 0.77 9.36 20.48
CA PRO A 3 1.01 8.49 19.32
C PRO A 3 -0.26 8.07 18.57
N LYS A 4 -1.38 7.95 19.29
CA LYS A 4 -2.67 7.51 18.74
C LYS A 4 -3.29 8.59 17.86
N ILE A 5 -3.20 9.85 18.29
CA ILE A 5 -3.69 11.02 17.54
C ILE A 5 -2.88 11.22 16.26
N LYS A 6 -1.54 11.13 16.32
CA LYS A 6 -0.68 11.17 15.13
C LYS A 6 -1.08 10.09 14.11
N ARG A 7 -1.31 8.84 14.56
CA ARG A 7 -1.77 7.75 13.67
C ARG A 7 -3.12 8.05 13.03
N THR A 8 -4.10 8.55 13.78
CA THR A 8 -5.41 8.90 13.23
C THR A 8 -5.33 10.01 12.18
N ILE A 9 -4.56 11.08 12.45
CA ILE A 9 -4.38 12.21 11.51
C ILE A 9 -3.64 11.73 10.24
N THR A 10 -2.63 10.87 10.37
CA THR A 10 -1.90 10.36 9.20
C THR A 10 -2.75 9.49 8.26
N SER A 11 -3.90 8.97 8.70
CA SER A 11 -4.84 8.25 7.83
C SER A 11 -5.59 9.18 6.85
N LEU A 12 -5.64 10.47 7.15
CA LEU A 12 -6.25 11.50 6.30
C LEU A 12 -5.27 12.12 5.29
N LEU A 13 -3.96 11.89 5.45
CA LEU A 13 -2.97 12.41 4.51
C LEU A 13 -3.25 11.96 3.06
N PRO A 14 -2.94 12.82 2.08
CA PRO A 14 -3.08 12.49 0.67
C PRO A 14 -2.14 11.33 0.29
N VAL A 15 -2.49 10.68 -0.81
CA VAL A 15 -1.59 9.79 -1.54
C VAL A 15 -0.76 10.68 -2.46
N ASP A 16 0.52 10.36 -2.63
CA ASP A 16 1.38 10.98 -3.63
C ASP A 16 0.73 10.92 -5.02
N ASP A 17 0.75 12.05 -5.73
CA ASP A 17 0.10 12.19 -7.03
C ASP A 17 0.79 11.34 -8.12
N SER A 18 2.05 10.95 -7.92
CA SER A 18 2.78 10.05 -8.82
C SER A 18 2.37 8.58 -8.69
N ARG A 19 1.49 8.22 -7.75
CA ARG A 19 1.12 6.81 -7.56
C ARG A 19 0.25 6.31 -8.71
N GLU A 20 0.76 5.29 -9.40
CA GLU A 20 0.06 4.60 -10.48
C GLU A 20 -0.21 3.13 -10.13
N GLY A 21 -1.08 2.50 -10.91
CA GLY A 21 -1.43 1.08 -10.78
C GLY A 21 -2.53 0.78 -9.76
N GLU A 22 -2.67 -0.51 -9.41
CA GLU A 22 -3.73 -0.99 -8.53
C GLU A 22 -3.29 -2.18 -7.67
N CYS A 23 -4.12 -2.52 -6.67
CA CYS A 23 -3.86 -3.67 -5.82
C CYS A 23 -4.01 -4.98 -6.61
N ASN A 24 -2.89 -5.66 -6.84
CA ASN A 24 -2.83 -6.95 -7.54
C ASN A 24 -3.02 -8.18 -6.62
N GLY A 25 -3.28 -7.98 -5.33
CA GLY A 25 -3.46 -9.08 -4.38
C GLY A 25 -2.17 -9.80 -3.98
N CYS A 26 -0.99 -9.19 -4.11
CA CYS A 26 0.29 -9.78 -3.65
C CYS A 26 0.33 -10.11 -2.14
N GLY A 27 -0.45 -9.41 -1.32
CA GLY A 27 -0.55 -9.67 0.12
C GLY A 27 0.57 -9.08 0.98
N ASP A 28 1.62 -8.50 0.40
CA ASP A 28 2.78 -7.98 1.15
C ASP A 28 2.41 -6.84 2.10
N CYS A 29 1.61 -5.87 1.64
CA CYS A 29 1.11 -4.81 2.51
C CYS A 29 0.17 -5.32 3.62
N CYS A 30 -0.48 -6.47 3.42
CA CYS A 30 -1.34 -7.10 4.43
C CYS A 30 -0.54 -7.86 5.50
N LYS A 31 0.77 -8.04 5.32
CA LYS A 31 1.66 -8.67 6.30
C LYS A 31 2.37 -7.64 7.19
N LEU A 32 2.22 -6.34 6.90
CA LEU A 32 2.93 -5.25 7.58
C LEU A 32 2.07 -4.49 8.60
N PRO A 33 2.63 -4.12 9.78
CA PRO A 33 3.79 -4.75 10.43
C PRO A 33 3.45 -6.13 11.02
N PHE A 34 2.16 -6.48 11.07
CA PHE A 34 1.65 -7.77 11.52
C PHE A 34 0.73 -8.35 10.45
N ARG A 35 0.60 -9.68 10.42
CA ARG A 35 -0.33 -10.36 9.50
C ARG A 35 -1.77 -9.92 9.79
N CYS A 36 -2.40 -9.33 8.78
CA CYS A 36 -3.80 -8.93 8.82
C CYS A 36 -4.70 -10.15 9.00
N ALA A 37 -5.63 -10.09 9.96
CA ALA A 37 -6.60 -11.16 10.21
C ALA A 37 -7.55 -11.44 9.03
N PHE A 38 -7.68 -10.49 8.10
CA PHE A 38 -8.53 -10.60 6.92
C PHE A 38 -7.78 -11.13 5.68
N LEU A 39 -6.47 -11.37 5.78
CA LEU A 39 -5.68 -11.96 4.69
C LEU A 39 -5.94 -13.46 4.62
N LYS A 40 -6.52 -13.91 3.51
CA LYS A 40 -6.71 -15.32 3.19
C LYS A 40 -5.64 -15.78 2.22
N GLU A 41 -5.11 -16.96 2.47
CA GLU A 41 -4.12 -17.63 1.64
C GLU A 41 -4.75 -18.91 1.09
N SER A 42 -4.74 -19.07 -0.22
CA SER A 42 -5.21 -20.27 -0.90
C SER A 42 -4.10 -21.33 -0.86
N ALA A 43 -4.48 -22.62 -0.93
CA ALA A 43 -3.54 -23.74 -1.01
C ALA A 43 -2.52 -23.63 -2.16
N LYS A 44 -2.82 -22.82 -3.20
CA LYS A 44 -1.91 -22.54 -4.33
C LYS A 44 -1.02 -21.30 -4.11
N GLY A 45 -0.88 -20.82 -2.88
CA GLY A 45 -0.08 -19.63 -2.54
C GLY A 45 -0.67 -18.29 -3.01
N ARG A 46 -1.95 -18.26 -3.41
CA ARG A 46 -2.64 -17.02 -3.83
C ARG A 46 -3.22 -16.30 -2.62
N TYR A 47 -2.99 -14.99 -2.50
CA TYR A 47 -3.54 -14.16 -1.44
C TYR A 47 -4.82 -13.45 -1.86
N THR A 48 -5.78 -13.33 -0.93
CA THR A 48 -7.03 -12.58 -1.12
C THR A 48 -7.43 -11.86 0.17
N CYS A 49 -8.07 -10.70 0.04
CA CYS A 49 -8.57 -9.93 1.18
C CYS A 49 -10.06 -10.21 1.39
N SER A 50 -10.46 -10.75 2.54
CA SER A 50 -11.87 -11.09 2.80
C SER A 50 -12.78 -9.88 2.91
N ILE A 51 -12.24 -8.70 3.20
CA ILE A 51 -12.96 -7.43 3.32
C ILE A 51 -12.60 -6.42 2.22
N TYR A 52 -12.18 -6.89 1.04
CA TYR A 52 -11.64 -6.02 -0.03
C TYR A 52 -12.54 -4.83 -0.39
N LYS A 53 -13.86 -5.05 -0.41
CA LYS A 53 -14.88 -4.02 -0.72
C LYS A 53 -15.02 -2.95 0.36
N VAL A 54 -14.74 -3.28 1.62
CA VAL A 54 -14.89 -2.39 2.79
C VAL A 54 -13.54 -2.07 3.43
N ARG A 55 -12.47 -2.09 2.63
CA ARG A 55 -11.10 -1.84 3.10
C ARG A 55 -11.02 -0.53 3.88
N PRO A 56 -10.39 -0.54 5.07
CA PRO A 56 -10.20 0.70 5.83
C PRO A 56 -9.36 1.68 4.99
N PRO A 57 -9.50 3.00 5.21
CA PRO A 57 -8.79 4.02 4.44
C PRO A 57 -7.27 3.78 4.35
N ASN A 58 -6.65 3.27 5.42
CA ASN A 58 -5.24 2.92 5.44
C ASN A 58 -4.86 1.90 4.35
N CYS A 59 -5.66 0.84 4.17
CA CYS A 59 -5.42 -0.18 3.16
C CYS A 59 -5.72 0.32 1.73
N ARG A 60 -6.69 1.23 1.55
CA ARG A 60 -7.01 1.83 0.24
C ARG A 60 -5.93 2.81 -0.21
N LYS A 61 -5.33 3.51 0.74
CA LYS A 61 -4.32 4.52 0.47
C LYS A 61 -2.89 3.96 0.41
N PHE A 62 -2.61 2.79 0.98
CA PHE A 62 -1.29 2.19 0.92
C PHE A 62 -0.98 1.61 -0.49
N PRO A 63 0.24 1.76 -1.01
CA PRO A 63 1.30 2.66 -0.53
C PRO A 63 0.92 4.12 -0.79
N ARG A 64 1.15 5.00 0.19
CA ARG A 64 0.85 6.45 0.06
C ARG A 64 1.99 7.26 -0.53
N SER A 65 3.21 6.74 -0.49
CA SER A 65 4.42 7.42 -0.96
C SER A 65 5.44 6.39 -1.44
N ARG A 66 6.42 6.84 -2.22
CA ARG A 66 7.54 6.02 -2.70
C ARG A 66 8.22 5.24 -1.57
N LYS A 67 8.50 5.89 -0.44
CA LYS A 67 9.11 5.24 0.74
C LYS A 67 8.28 4.08 1.30
N GLN A 68 6.94 4.17 1.26
CA GLN A 68 6.10 3.05 1.68
C GLN A 68 6.11 1.93 0.64
N TRP A 69 6.05 2.29 -0.64
CA TRP A 69 6.09 1.35 -1.74
C TRP A 69 7.40 0.56 -1.79
N GLU A 70 8.54 1.18 -1.51
CA GLU A 70 9.86 0.52 -1.44
C GLU A 70 9.88 -0.69 -0.50
N THR A 71 9.04 -0.70 0.54
CA THR A 71 8.95 -1.83 1.48
C THR A 71 8.23 -3.06 0.92
N VAL A 72 7.52 -2.92 -0.20
CA VAL A 72 6.70 -3.97 -0.84
C VAL A 72 6.92 -4.05 -2.36
N LYS A 73 7.88 -3.30 -2.91
CA LYS A 73 8.02 -3.05 -4.36
C LYS A 73 8.18 -4.31 -5.20
N GLU A 74 8.74 -5.37 -4.63
CA GLU A 74 9.06 -6.61 -5.34
C GLU A 74 7.82 -7.27 -5.97
N ASN A 75 6.66 -7.20 -5.29
CA ASN A 75 5.42 -7.83 -5.77
C ASN A 75 4.22 -6.87 -5.83
N CYS A 76 4.38 -5.60 -5.46
CA CYS A 76 3.26 -4.66 -5.41
C CYS A 76 2.82 -4.23 -6.81
N GLY A 77 1.51 -4.24 -7.08
CA GLY A 77 0.93 -3.75 -8.34
C GLY A 77 0.85 -2.22 -8.47
N TYR A 78 1.25 -1.49 -7.43
CA TYR A 78 1.42 -0.03 -7.51
C TYR A 78 2.85 0.32 -7.92
N SER A 79 3.03 1.46 -8.55
CA SER A 79 4.33 2.01 -8.94
C SER A 79 4.39 3.52 -8.65
N PHE A 80 5.62 4.02 -8.58
CA PHE A 80 5.94 5.44 -8.48
C PHE A 80 7.00 5.69 -9.55
N PRO A 81 6.66 6.27 -10.71
CA PRO A 81 7.65 6.65 -11.71
C PRO A 81 8.47 7.82 -11.17
N ASP A 82 9.77 7.81 -11.44
CA ASP A 82 10.60 8.98 -11.19
C ASP A 82 10.24 10.03 -12.25
N VAL A 83 9.72 11.17 -11.80
CA VAL A 83 9.55 12.34 -12.67
C VAL A 83 10.94 12.91 -12.93
N GLY A 84 11.71 12.20 -13.75
CA GLY A 84 12.98 12.69 -14.27
C GLY A 84 12.69 13.91 -15.12
N ILE A 85 13.26 15.05 -14.74
CA ILE A 85 13.55 16.13 -15.68
C ILE A 85 14.24 15.46 -16.87
N ARG A 86 13.60 15.51 -18.04
CA ARG A 86 14.26 15.17 -19.31
C ARG A 86 15.43 16.15 -19.45
N VAL A 87 16.64 15.71 -19.14
CA VAL A 87 17.83 16.41 -19.61
C VAL A 87 18.01 15.95 -21.05
N GLU A 88 17.46 16.73 -21.98
CA GLU A 88 17.90 16.69 -23.37
C GLU A 88 19.35 17.18 -23.41
N ASN A 89 20.28 16.31 -23.82
CA ASN A 89 21.51 16.65 -24.53
C ASN A 89 21.97 15.43 -25.32
#